data_AF-A0A966IWF1-F1
#
_entry.id   AF-A0A966IWF1-F1
#
_cell.length_a   1.000
_cell.length_b   1.000
_cell.length_c   1.000
_cell.angle_alpha   90.00
_cell.angle_beta   90.00
_cell.angle_gamma   90.00
#
_symmetry.space_group_name_H-M   'P 1'
#
loop_
_entity.id
_entity.type
_entity.pdbx_description
1 polymer ?
#
loop_
_entity_poly.entity_id
_entity_poly.type
_entity_poly.pdbx_seq_one_letter_code
_entity_poly.pdbx_strand_id
1 'polypeptide(L)' 'MDTALSLEPAALPDDAVEVGRILDAWGIKGWFKIQPHSASPEALFSSKRWFLQPTERGPR' A
#
# COMPACT_ATOMS: atom_id res chain seq x y z
N MET A 1 -0.10 8.37 -23.69
CA MET A 1 -0.02 9.24 -22.51
C MET A 1 0.48 8.37 -21.37
N ASP A 2 1.77 8.47 -21.10
CA ASP A 2 2.43 7.71 -20.04
C ASP A 2 2.30 8.53 -18.75
N THR A 3 1.24 8.25 -17.98
CA THR A 3 1.04 8.84 -16.65
C THR A 3 1.67 7.92 -15.62
N ALA A 4 2.97 7.64 -15.75
CA ALA A 4 3.71 7.03 -14.66
C ALA A 4 3.74 8.03 -13.50
N LEU A 5 3.06 7.70 -12.40
CA LEU A 5 3.24 8.41 -11.14
C LEU A 5 4.73 8.31 -10.79
N SER A 6 5.44 9.44 -10.77
CA SER A 6 6.83 9.54 -10.34
C SER A 6 6.93 9.30 -8.83
N LEU A 7 6.71 8.05 -8.40
CA LEU A 7 6.95 7.64 -7.03
C LEU A 7 8.46 7.42 -6.89
N GLU A 8 9.11 8.25 -6.09
CA GLU A 8 10.50 8.07 -5.74
C GLU A 8 10.69 6.71 -5.05
N PRO A 9 11.52 5.80 -5.59
CA PRO A 9 11.79 4.52 -4.95
C PRO A 9 12.36 4.75 -3.54
N ALA A 10 11.76 4.10 -2.55
CA ALA A 10 12.27 4.07 -1.19
C ALA A 10 12.93 2.73 -0.90
N ALA A 11 14.08 2.74 -0.22
CA ALA A 11 14.64 1.52 0.33
C ALA A 11 13.71 1.00 1.44
N LEU A 12 13.38 -0.29 1.36
CA LEU A 12 12.65 -0.97 2.41
C LEU A 12 13.57 -1.18 3.61
N PRO A 13 13.17 -0.82 4.84
CA PRO A 13 13.94 -1.15 6.04
C PRO A 13 14.13 -2.67 6.20
N ASP A 14 15.27 -3.08 6.74
CA ASP A 14 15.60 -4.50 6.95
C ASP A 14 14.65 -5.21 7.93
N ASP A 15 14.02 -4.45 8.82
CA ASP A 15 13.06 -4.92 9.82
C ASP A 15 11.60 -4.68 9.41
N ALA A 16 11.34 -4.34 8.14
CA ALA A 16 9.99 -4.11 7.65
C ALA A 16 9.15 -5.40 7.70
N VAL A 17 7.91 -5.27 8.18
CA VAL A 17 6.91 -6.36 8.23
C VAL A 17 5.67 -5.94 7.44
N GLU A 18 5.15 -6.83 6.59
CA GLU A 18 3.90 -6.60 5.86
C GLU A 18 2.70 -6.59 6.84
N VAL A 19 2.12 -5.41 7.03
CA VAL A 19 0.97 -5.19 7.93
C VAL A 19 -0.39 -5.23 7.23
N GLY A 20 -0.39 -5.22 5.90
CA GLY A 20 -1.59 -5.35 5.09
C GLY A 20 -1.32 -5.19 3.60
N ARG A 21 -2.35 -5.48 2.80
CA ARG A 21 -2.27 -5.52 1.34
C ARG A 21 -3.28 -4.57 0.71
N ILE A 22 -2.83 -3.77 -0.25
CA ILE A 22 -3.72 -2.98 -1.11
C ILE A 22 -4.50 -3.95 -2.01
N LEU A 23 -5.82 -3.83 -1.99
CA LEU A 23 -6.74 -4.60 -2.82
C LEU A 23 -7.10 -3.77 -4.06
N ASP A 24 -8.37 -3.35 -4.16
CA ASP A 24 -8.90 -2.63 -5.32
C ASP A 24 -9.04 -1.12 -5.07
N ALA A 25 -9.24 -0.39 -6.17
CA ALA A 25 -9.66 1.01 -6.11
C ALA A 25 -11.02 1.18 -5.39
N TRP A 26 -11.18 2.30 -4.71
CA TRP A 26 -12.43 2.73 -4.08
C TRP A 26 -12.86 4.07 -4.67
N GLY A 27 -13.97 4.04 -5.43
CA GLY A 27 -14.56 5.26 -5.99
C GLY A 27 -13.63 5.96 -6.99
N ILE A 28 -13.82 7.27 -7.15
CA ILE A 28 -13.17 8.08 -8.20
C ILE A 28 -12.17 9.11 -7.67
N LYS A 29 -11.96 9.15 -6.35
CA LYS A 29 -11.07 10.12 -5.68
C LYS A 29 -9.66 9.58 -5.43
N GLY A 30 -9.29 8.48 -6.09
CA GLY A 30 -8.00 7.82 -5.91
C GLY A 30 -7.85 7.07 -4.59
N TRP A 31 -8.95 6.66 -3.96
CA TRP A 31 -8.89 5.82 -2.76
C TRP A 31 -8.71 4.35 -3.13
N PHE A 32 -8.31 3.53 -2.16
CA PHE A 32 -8.12 2.10 -2.33
C PHE A 32 -8.53 1.34 -1.06
N LYS A 33 -8.86 0.07 -1.24
CA LYS A 33 -9.18 -0.88 -0.17
C LYS A 33 -7.90 -1.53 0.33
N ILE A 34 -7.88 -1.85 1.63
CA ILE A 34 -6.75 -2.53 2.27
C ILE A 34 -7.28 -3.73 3.03
N GLN A 35 -6.63 -4.88 2.88
CA GLN A 35 -6.78 -6.02 3.77
C GLN A 35 -5.77 -5.88 4.92
N PRO A 36 -6.21 -5.59 6.15
CA PRO A 36 -5.33 -5.59 7.32
C PRO A 36 -4.96 -7.03 7.71
N HIS A 37 -3.72 -7.24 8.15
CA HIS A 37 -3.32 -8.52 8.75
C HIS A 37 -3.65 -8.62 10.25
N SER A 38 -3.80 -7.48 10.93
CA SER A 38 -4.17 -7.40 12.33
C SER A 38 -5.69 -7.33 12.53
N ALA A 39 -6.16 -7.84 13.68
CA ALA A 39 -7.53 -7.62 14.15
C ALA A 39 -7.80 -6.17 14.60
N SER A 40 -6.74 -5.37 14.80
CA SER A 40 -6.77 -3.94 15.10
C SER A 40 -6.27 -3.12 13.88
N PRO A 41 -7.14 -2.84 12.89
CA PRO A 41 -6.75 -2.17 11.65
C PRO A 41 -6.38 -0.69 11.81
N GLU A 42 -6.74 -0.07 12.93
CA GLU A 42 -6.44 1.33 13.26
C GLU A 42 -4.95 1.65 13.24
N ALA A 43 -4.09 0.65 13.44
CA ALA A 43 -2.64 0.79 13.35
C ALA A 43 -2.16 1.19 11.94
N LEU A 44 -2.90 0.83 10.88
CA LEU A 44 -2.59 1.29 9.53
C LEU A 44 -2.80 2.82 9.44
N PHE A 45 -3.89 3.32 9.99
CA PHE A 45 -4.25 4.75 9.92
C PHE A 45 -3.42 5.65 10.85
N SER A 46 -2.80 5.09 11.90
CA SER A 46 -1.96 5.86 12.82
C SER A 46 -0.56 6.20 12.27
N SER A 47 -0.16 5.56 11.17
CA SER A 47 1.16 5.72 10.56
C SER A 47 1.20 6.85 9.54
N LYS A 48 2.10 7.82 9.75
CA LYS A 48 2.29 8.97 8.84
C LYS A 48 3.05 8.65 7.56
N ARG A 49 3.79 7.53 7.52
CA ARG A 49 4.61 7.11 6.37
C ARG A 49 4.43 5.62 6.14
N TRP A 50 4.23 5.27 4.88
CA TRP A 50 4.03 3.91 4.43
C TRP A 50 5.10 3.57 3.40
N PHE A 51 5.59 2.33 3.45
CA PHE A 51 6.45 1.76 2.42
C PHE A 51 5.60 0.80 1.61
N LEU A 52 5.60 0.95 0.29
CA LEU A 52 4.81 0.14 -0.62
C LEU A 52 5.75 -0.76 -1.41
N GLN A 53 5.52 -2.07 -1.33
CA GLN A 53 6.20 -3.03 -2.18
C GLN A 53 5.30 -3.34 -3.38
N PRO A 54 5.85 -3.43 -4.61
CA PRO A 54 5.11 -3.92 -5.76
C PRO A 54 4.54 -5.31 -5.45
N THR A 55 3.31 -5.57 -5.90
CA THR A 55 2.72 -6.89 -5.74
C THR A 55 3.51 -7.92 -6.55
N GLU A 56 3.84 -9.05 -5.92
CA GLU A 56 4.49 -10.19 -6.62
C GLU A 56 3.58 -10.81 -7.68
N ARG A 57 2.26 -10.64 -7.54
CA ARG A 57 1.25 -11.02 -8.53
C ARG A 57 0.44 -9.79 -8.90
N GLY A 58 0.60 -9.34 -10.15
CA GLY A 58 -0.21 -8.25 -10.70
C GLY A 58 -1.71 -8.54 -10.62
N PRO A 59 -2.56 -7.51 -10.78
CA PRO A 59 -4.00 -7.71 -10.90
C PRO A 59 -4.28 -8.75 -12.01
N ARG A 60 -5.20 -9.68 -11.73
CA ARG A 60 -5.74 -10.60 -12.75
C ARG A 60 -6.68 -9.86 -13.69
#